data_AF-A0A0G9KQC6-F1
#
_entry.id   AF-A0A0G9KQC6-F1
#
_cell.length_a   1.000
_cell.length_b   1.000
_cell.length_c   1.000
_cell.angle_alpha   90.00
_cell.angle_beta   90.00
_cell.angle_gamma   90.00
#
_symmetry.space_group_name_H-M   'P 1'
#
loop_
_entity.id
_entity.type
_entity.pdbx_description
1 polymer ?
#
loop_
_entity_poly.entity_id
_entity_poly.type
_entity_poly.pdbx_seq_one_letter_code
_entity_poly.pdbx_strand_id
1 'polypeptide(L)'
;MAKKQILAPTLFITFCLYVITPWLSFNNIHFLMFNFEFHRFEFLFMAFEASTHQLIYIVISLFIGLLVGLNFTISRFFCGYFCPSSFATFITTSIKNPFILFFTILLFAFVLAFSTISYFTSASNLVLNFTKFDTASIFVGILTTLFTSIFLVFRGWYCSILCPYFFVSAILPQKDKQTFEFFDKESCIDCNKCVKVCPIDELDIKAGFDIRCVQCGLCEVACEKVMLKFNKSSLIKKKFEDRNIFRSFSKNGYIFGIVVFLLMIFMVYYILDSSFLDNCYFTNKELYK
;
A
#
# COMPACT_ATOMS: atom_id res chain seq x y z
N MET A 1 -4.69 24.16 -6.64
CA MET A 1 -3.58 23.73 -5.75
C MET A 1 -4.07 22.76 -4.66
N ALA A 2 -5.38 22.67 -4.41
CA ALA A 2 -6.00 21.85 -3.35
C ALA A 2 -5.82 20.31 -3.44
N LYS A 3 -5.63 19.71 -4.62
CA LYS A 3 -5.60 18.22 -4.73
C LYS A 3 -4.21 17.60 -4.57
N LYS A 4 -3.13 18.33 -4.94
CA LYS A 4 -1.75 17.97 -4.57
C LYS A 4 -1.55 18.01 -3.05
N GLN A 5 -2.37 18.83 -2.35
CA GLN A 5 -2.39 18.95 -0.89
C GLN A 5 -3.05 17.79 -0.15
N ILE A 6 -3.85 16.91 -0.78
CA ILE A 6 -4.50 15.78 -0.08
C ILE A 6 -3.67 14.50 -0.19
N LEU A 7 -3.02 14.25 -1.34
CA LEU A 7 -2.30 13.00 -1.59
C LEU A 7 -1.05 12.83 -0.71
N ALA A 8 -0.26 13.90 -0.57
CA ALA A 8 0.96 13.89 0.23
C ALA A 8 0.69 13.63 1.72
N PRO A 9 -0.24 14.33 2.41
CA PRO A 9 -0.53 14.05 3.80
C PRO A 9 -1.18 12.68 4.00
N THR A 10 -2.02 12.19 3.09
CA THR A 10 -2.55 10.82 3.22
C THR A 10 -1.45 9.77 3.16
N LEU A 11 -0.53 9.88 2.20
CA LEU A 11 0.60 8.95 2.10
C LEU A 11 1.49 9.02 3.34
N PHE A 12 1.75 10.23 3.85
CA PHE A 12 2.53 10.43 5.06
C PHE A 12 1.84 9.83 6.31
N ILE A 13 0.55 10.10 6.50
CA ILE A 13 -0.24 9.54 7.62
C ILE A 13 -0.23 8.02 7.56
N THR A 14 -0.50 7.44 6.39
CA THR A 14 -0.46 5.99 6.19
C THR A 14 0.91 5.40 6.50
N PHE A 15 1.98 6.03 6.02
CA PHE A 15 3.34 5.58 6.30
C PHE A 15 3.66 5.64 7.80
N CYS A 16 3.29 6.72 8.49
CA CYS A 16 3.45 6.84 9.93
C CYS A 16 2.67 5.75 10.68
N LEU A 17 1.41 5.49 10.29
CA LEU A 17 0.62 4.42 10.88
C LEU A 17 1.31 3.05 10.70
N TYR A 18 1.78 2.75 9.48
CA TYR A 18 2.52 1.52 9.20
C TYR A 18 3.75 1.39 10.11
N VAL A 19 4.57 2.44 10.22
CA VAL A 19 5.78 2.44 11.06
C VAL A 19 5.46 2.31 12.55
N ILE A 20 4.38 2.93 13.03
CA ILE A 20 4.03 2.95 14.47
C ILE A 20 3.37 1.64 14.91
N THR A 21 2.57 1.00 14.06
CA THR A 21 1.80 -0.20 14.46
C THR A 21 2.61 -1.33 15.12
N PRO A 22 3.80 -1.75 14.64
CA PRO A 22 4.57 -2.80 15.31
C PRO A 22 5.19 -2.37 16.65
N TRP A 23 5.24 -1.06 16.94
CA TRP A 23 5.73 -0.53 18.22
C TRP A 23 4.63 -0.46 19.29
N LEU A 24 3.36 -0.57 18.89
CA LEU A 24 2.25 -0.59 19.83
C LEU A 24 2.23 -1.95 20.53
N SER A 25 2.84 -2.01 21.71
CA SER A 25 2.83 -3.19 22.58
C SER A 25 2.25 -2.87 23.95
N PHE A 26 1.42 -3.77 24.47
CA PHE A 26 0.90 -3.72 25.83
C PHE A 26 1.24 -5.06 26.51
N ASN A 27 1.93 -5.02 27.66
CA ASN A 27 2.37 -6.23 28.39
C ASN A 27 3.16 -7.24 27.53
N ASN A 28 4.10 -6.78 26.70
CA ASN A 28 4.88 -7.62 25.75
C ASN A 28 4.06 -8.34 24.66
N ILE A 29 2.78 -7.96 24.48
CA ILE A 29 1.94 -8.38 23.36
C ILE A 29 1.76 -7.17 22.43
N HIS A 30 2.09 -7.35 21.16
CA HIS A 30 2.05 -6.33 20.12
C HIS A 30 0.67 -6.29 19.47
N PHE A 31 0.35 -5.15 18.86
CA PHE A 31 -0.92 -4.95 18.16
C PHE A 31 -1.09 -5.89 16.96
N LEU A 32 -0.01 -6.10 16.19
CA LEU A 32 0.05 -7.05 15.09
C LEU A 32 1.49 -7.60 14.98
N MET A 33 1.68 -8.88 15.24
CA MET A 33 2.99 -9.53 15.10
C MET A 33 2.83 -11.01 14.70
N PHE A 34 3.68 -11.44 13.77
CA PHE A 34 3.80 -12.83 13.34
C PHE A 34 5.10 -13.41 13.87
N ASN A 35 5.04 -13.99 15.07
CA ASN A 35 6.23 -14.45 15.77
C ASN A 35 6.51 -15.92 15.46
N PHE A 36 7.45 -16.15 14.55
CA PHE A 36 7.88 -17.49 14.13
C PHE A 36 8.75 -18.20 15.16
N GLU A 37 9.49 -17.45 16.00
CA GLU A 37 10.38 -18.00 17.02
C GLU A 37 9.59 -18.55 18.20
N PHE A 38 8.54 -17.85 18.61
CA PHE A 38 7.69 -18.23 19.75
C PHE A 38 6.36 -18.88 19.33
N HIS A 39 6.20 -19.24 18.05
CA HIS A 39 4.99 -19.89 17.50
C HIS A 39 3.68 -19.20 17.92
N ARG A 40 3.65 -17.87 17.84
CA ARG A 40 2.49 -17.07 18.27
C ARG A 40 2.11 -16.01 17.26
N PHE A 41 0.81 -15.91 17.00
CA PHE A 41 0.20 -14.83 16.25
C PHE A 41 -0.41 -13.83 17.23
N GLU A 42 0.05 -12.59 17.19
CA GLU A 42 -0.44 -11.52 18.06
C GLU A 42 -1.33 -10.60 17.24
N PHE A 43 -2.58 -10.41 17.68
CA PHE A 43 -3.56 -9.55 17.04
C PHE A 43 -4.42 -8.83 18.07
N LEU A 44 -4.54 -7.51 17.97
CA LEU A 44 -5.33 -6.67 18.88
C LEU A 44 -4.98 -6.90 20.36
N PHE A 45 -3.69 -7.05 20.68
CA PHE A 45 -3.19 -7.34 22.03
C PHE A 45 -3.61 -8.70 22.60
N MET A 46 -4.11 -9.62 21.76
CA MET A 46 -4.34 -11.02 22.09
C MET A 46 -3.25 -11.87 21.42
N ALA A 47 -2.77 -12.89 22.11
CA ALA A 47 -1.80 -13.84 21.56
C ALA A 47 -2.47 -15.20 21.33
N PHE A 48 -2.33 -15.73 20.12
CA PHE A 48 -2.82 -17.03 19.71
C PHE A 48 -1.64 -17.93 19.41
N GLU A 49 -1.66 -19.16 19.94
CA GLU A 49 -0.65 -20.15 19.60
C GLU A 49 -0.93 -20.71 18.20
N ALA A 50 0.11 -20.70 17.35
CA ALA A 50 0.01 -21.12 15.97
C ALA A 50 1.32 -21.77 15.54
N SER A 51 1.23 -22.99 15.03
CA SER A 51 2.36 -23.67 14.41
C SER A 51 2.93 -22.86 13.24
N THR A 52 4.19 -23.10 12.87
CA THR A 52 4.87 -22.40 11.76
C THR A 52 4.06 -22.44 10.47
N HIS A 53 3.44 -23.59 10.16
CA HIS A 53 2.61 -23.75 8.96
C HIS A 53 1.35 -22.90 9.03
N GLN A 54 0.68 -22.86 10.19
CA GLN A 54 -0.49 -22.01 10.40
C GLN A 54 -0.13 -20.53 10.26
N LEU A 55 1.00 -20.08 10.83
CA LEU A 55 1.48 -18.71 10.67
C LEU A 55 1.70 -18.35 9.20
N ILE A 56 2.33 -19.23 8.41
CA ILE A 56 2.52 -19.03 6.97
C ILE A 56 1.18 -18.91 6.25
N TYR A 57 0.21 -19.78 6.55
CA TYR A 57 -1.12 -19.73 5.93
C TYR A 57 -1.89 -18.46 6.32
N ILE A 58 -1.79 -17.99 7.57
CA ILE A 58 -2.39 -16.74 8.01
C ILE A 58 -1.77 -15.56 7.24
N VAL A 59 -0.44 -15.48 7.13
CA VAL A 59 0.23 -14.39 6.40
C VAL A 59 -0.16 -14.39 4.93
N ILE A 60 -0.14 -15.55 4.27
CA ILE A 60 -0.49 -15.67 2.84
C ILE A 60 -1.97 -15.34 2.61
N SER A 61 -2.88 -15.85 3.45
CA SER A 61 -4.32 -15.58 3.31
C SER A 61 -4.65 -14.11 3.55
N LEU A 62 -4.04 -13.47 4.55
CA LEU A 62 -4.17 -12.02 4.78
C LEU A 62 -3.62 -11.22 3.60
N PHE A 63 -2.46 -11.60 3.07
CA PHE A 63 -1.86 -10.92 1.92
C PHE A 63 -2.73 -11.02 0.66
N ILE A 64 -3.16 -12.24 0.29
CA ILE A 64 -4.02 -12.46 -0.88
C ILE A 64 -5.39 -11.82 -0.69
N GLY A 65 -6.01 -11.99 0.47
CA GLY A 65 -7.31 -11.43 0.79
C GLY A 65 -7.31 -9.90 0.75
N LEU A 66 -6.26 -9.27 1.29
CA LEU A 66 -6.06 -7.82 1.19
C LEU A 66 -5.85 -7.38 -0.26
N LEU A 67 -4.99 -8.05 -1.03
CA LEU A 67 -4.74 -7.71 -2.43
C LEU A 67 -6.01 -7.81 -3.28
N VAL A 68 -6.71 -8.93 -3.20
CA VAL A 68 -7.91 -9.21 -3.99
C VAL A 68 -9.07 -8.33 -3.52
N GLY A 69 -9.31 -8.26 -2.21
CA GLY A 69 -10.34 -7.43 -1.61
C GLY A 69 -10.19 -5.95 -1.96
N LEU A 70 -8.96 -5.40 -1.87
CA LEU A 70 -8.69 -4.02 -2.28
C LEU A 70 -8.91 -3.80 -3.77
N ASN A 71 -8.52 -4.73 -4.64
CA ASN A 71 -8.74 -4.59 -6.08
C ASN A 71 -10.23 -4.70 -6.48
N PHE A 72 -11.03 -5.48 -5.76
CA PHE A 72 -12.47 -5.53 -5.96
C PHE A 72 -13.15 -4.23 -5.53
N THR A 73 -12.78 -3.72 -4.35
CA THR A 73 -13.36 -2.53 -3.71
C THR A 73 -12.95 -1.23 -4.42
N ILE A 74 -11.64 -0.93 -4.51
CA ILE A 74 -11.13 0.32 -5.05
C ILE A 74 -9.96 0.06 -6.01
N SER A 75 -10.21 0.22 -7.31
CA SER A 75 -9.20 0.03 -8.35
C SER A 75 -8.04 1.00 -8.19
N ARG A 76 -6.82 0.48 -7.97
CA ARG A 76 -5.56 1.25 -7.96
C ARG A 76 -5.47 2.43 -7.00
N PHE A 77 -6.40 2.54 -6.06
CA PHE A 77 -6.36 3.52 -4.99
C PHE A 77 -5.19 3.26 -4.03
N PHE A 78 -4.88 1.99 -3.77
CA PHE A 78 -3.68 1.62 -3.00
C PHE A 78 -2.42 2.26 -3.61
N CYS A 79 -2.26 2.15 -4.94
CA CYS A 79 -1.14 2.76 -5.64
C CYS A 79 -1.10 4.28 -5.48
N GLY A 80 -2.25 4.97 -5.44
CA GLY A 80 -2.29 6.42 -5.23
C GLY A 80 -2.00 6.86 -3.79
N TYR A 81 -2.59 6.19 -2.80
CA TYR A 81 -2.76 6.73 -1.45
C TYR A 81 -2.01 5.98 -0.34
N PHE A 82 -1.64 4.71 -0.57
CA PHE A 82 -1.02 3.87 0.44
C PHE A 82 0.37 3.34 0.03
N CYS A 83 0.67 3.31 -1.27
CA CYS A 83 1.88 2.67 -1.78
C CYS A 83 3.15 3.46 -1.41
N PRO A 84 4.15 2.82 -0.77
CA PRO A 84 5.43 3.47 -0.45
C PRO A 84 6.17 3.99 -1.68
N SER A 85 6.04 3.32 -2.83
CA SER A 85 6.66 3.78 -4.08
C SER A 85 6.10 5.11 -4.58
N SER A 86 4.83 5.41 -4.30
CA SER A 86 4.23 6.70 -4.65
C SER A 86 4.73 7.81 -3.73
N PHE A 87 4.95 7.50 -2.45
CA PHE A 87 5.60 8.43 -1.53
C PHE A 87 7.05 8.70 -1.94
N ALA A 88 7.81 7.68 -2.36
CA ALA A 88 9.15 7.85 -2.91
C ALA A 88 9.16 8.77 -4.15
N THR A 89 8.18 8.65 -5.04
CA THR A 89 8.02 9.54 -6.20
C THR A 89 7.78 11.01 -5.78
N PHE A 90 7.04 11.22 -4.70
CA PHE A 90 6.85 12.56 -4.16
C PHE A 90 8.16 13.16 -3.62
N ILE A 91 8.99 12.34 -2.97
CA ILE A 91 10.32 12.74 -2.49
C ILE A 91 11.23 13.09 -3.69
N THR A 92 11.29 12.23 -4.71
CA THR A 92 12.16 12.43 -5.89
C THR A 92 11.77 13.67 -6.70
N THR A 93 10.48 14.00 -6.77
CA THR A 93 10.01 15.21 -7.46
C THR A 93 10.16 16.49 -6.63
N SER A 94 10.31 16.38 -5.31
CA SER A 94 10.45 17.53 -4.41
C SER A 94 11.91 17.95 -4.22
N ILE A 95 12.84 16.99 -4.21
CA ILE A 95 14.28 17.23 -3.97
C ILE A 95 15.04 17.23 -5.29
N LYS A 96 15.65 18.37 -5.64
CA LYS A 96 16.43 18.50 -6.89
C LYS A 96 17.90 18.09 -6.74
N ASN A 97 18.47 18.17 -5.54
CA ASN A 97 19.88 17.85 -5.30
C ASN A 97 20.07 16.33 -5.23
N PRO A 98 20.86 15.71 -6.13
CA PRO A 98 20.98 14.24 -6.21
C PRO A 98 21.57 13.61 -4.94
N PHE A 99 22.50 14.29 -4.26
CA PHE A 99 23.08 13.78 -3.02
C PHE A 99 22.06 13.71 -1.89
N ILE A 100 21.33 14.82 -1.68
CA ILE A 100 20.28 14.88 -0.65
C ILE A 100 19.17 13.88 -0.98
N LEU A 101 18.82 13.74 -2.26
CA LEU A 101 17.82 12.78 -2.72
C LEU A 101 18.22 11.34 -2.36
N PHE A 102 19.46 10.95 -2.67
CA PHE A 102 19.94 9.61 -2.39
C PHE A 102 19.88 9.29 -0.90
N PHE A 103 20.41 10.16 -0.03
CA PHE A 103 20.36 9.96 1.41
C PHE A 103 18.92 9.95 1.97
N THR A 104 18.04 10.80 1.44
CA THR A 104 16.63 10.84 1.87
C THR A 104 15.90 9.54 1.51
N ILE A 105 16.11 9.02 0.30
CA ILE A 105 15.51 7.76 -0.16
C ILE A 105 16.11 6.56 0.57
N LEU A 106 17.41 6.57 0.84
CA LEU A 106 18.07 5.53 1.63
C LEU A 106 17.49 5.47 3.04
N LEU A 107 17.33 6.62 3.71
CA LEU A 107 16.71 6.70 5.04
C LEU A 107 15.26 6.23 5.00
N PHE A 108 14.49 6.67 4.00
CA PHE A 108 13.09 6.24 3.83
C PHE A 108 12.98 4.73 3.61
N ALA A 109 13.82 4.15 2.76
CA ALA A 109 13.87 2.72 2.50
C ALA A 109 14.31 1.93 3.74
N PHE A 110 15.24 2.47 4.52
CA PHE A 110 15.68 1.87 5.78
C PHE A 110 14.55 1.81 6.82
N VAL A 111 13.83 2.93 7.03
CA VAL A 111 12.69 2.96 7.95
C VAL A 111 11.59 2.00 7.50
N LEU A 112 11.31 1.95 6.19
CA LEU A 112 10.34 1.02 5.63
C LEU A 112 10.74 -0.44 5.88
N ALA A 113 12.00 -0.79 5.57
CA ALA A 113 12.54 -2.13 5.77
C ALA A 113 12.55 -2.54 7.25
N PHE A 114 13.02 -1.64 8.12
CA PHE A 114 13.02 -1.86 9.56
C PHE A 114 11.61 -2.16 10.06
N SER A 115 10.63 -1.33 9.70
CA SER A 115 9.23 -1.52 10.05
C SER A 115 8.64 -2.83 9.51
N THR A 116 8.98 -3.23 8.27
CA THR A 116 8.55 -4.51 7.71
C THR A 116 9.05 -5.69 8.55
N ILE A 117 10.32 -5.66 8.97
CA ILE A 117 10.89 -6.73 9.80
C ILE A 117 10.32 -6.70 11.22
N SER A 118 9.95 -5.52 11.74
CA SER A 118 9.29 -5.38 13.05
C SER A 118 7.92 -6.06 13.15
N TYR A 119 7.28 -6.46 12.05
CA TYR A 119 6.07 -7.30 12.11
C TYR A 119 6.37 -8.77 12.40
N PHE A 120 7.63 -9.20 12.29
CA PHE A 120 8.06 -10.58 12.51
C PHE A 120 8.87 -10.75 13.79
N THR A 121 9.59 -9.69 14.21
CA THR A 121 10.38 -9.66 15.44
C THR A 121 10.07 -8.39 16.21
N SER A 122 10.16 -8.44 17.55
CA SER A 122 9.81 -7.30 18.40
C SER A 122 10.68 -6.08 18.07
N ALA A 123 10.04 -4.92 17.90
CA ALA A 123 10.72 -3.70 17.47
C ALA A 123 11.85 -3.27 18.44
N SER A 124 11.65 -3.43 19.75
CA SER A 124 12.65 -3.10 20.78
C SER A 124 13.88 -4.00 20.68
N ASN A 125 13.67 -5.30 20.54
CA ASN A 125 14.75 -6.28 20.36
C ASN A 125 15.48 -6.07 19.03
N LEU A 126 14.76 -5.69 17.96
CA LEU A 126 15.36 -5.43 16.66
C LEU A 126 16.36 -4.28 16.71
N VAL A 127 16.06 -3.19 17.45
CA VAL A 127 17.02 -2.08 17.65
C VAL A 127 18.28 -2.56 18.37
N LEU A 128 18.13 -3.36 19.43
CA LEU A 128 19.26 -3.88 20.20
C LEU A 128 20.11 -4.85 19.36
N ASN A 129 19.48 -5.75 18.64
CA ASN A 129 20.14 -6.75 17.80
C ASN A 129 20.80 -6.12 16.56
N PHE A 130 20.33 -4.94 16.13
CA PHE A 130 20.96 -4.19 15.05
C PHE A 130 22.44 -3.85 15.33
N THR A 131 22.78 -3.59 16.61
CA THR A 131 24.17 -3.34 17.02
C THR A 131 25.04 -4.60 17.02
N LYS A 132 24.41 -5.78 17.08
CA LYS A 132 25.09 -7.08 17.14
C LYS A 132 25.22 -7.75 15.77
N PHE A 133 24.73 -7.12 14.70
CA PHE A 133 24.70 -7.69 13.34
C PHE A 133 24.07 -9.09 13.28
N ASP A 134 22.93 -9.24 13.95
CA ASP A 134 22.18 -10.51 13.95
C ASP A 134 21.48 -10.75 12.59
N THR A 135 20.97 -11.96 12.37
CA THR A 135 20.25 -12.40 11.17
C THR A 135 19.14 -11.42 10.76
N ALA A 136 18.35 -10.93 11.72
CA ALA A 136 17.31 -9.93 11.47
C ALA A 136 17.86 -8.62 10.88
N SER A 137 19.06 -8.20 11.30
CA SER A 137 19.73 -7.00 10.79
C SER A 137 20.18 -7.17 9.34
N ILE A 138 20.62 -8.38 8.97
CA ILE A 138 20.96 -8.73 7.59
C ILE A 138 19.72 -8.61 6.69
N PHE A 139 18.56 -9.12 7.14
CA PHE A 139 17.30 -8.97 6.40
C PHE A 139 16.89 -7.50 6.23
N VAL A 140 17.06 -6.65 7.25
CA VAL A 140 16.83 -5.21 7.13
C VAL A 140 17.75 -4.60 6.05
N GLY A 141 19.04 -4.95 6.04
CA GLY A 141 20.00 -4.45 5.04
C GLY A 141 19.66 -4.88 3.60
N ILE A 142 19.32 -6.16 3.40
CA ILE A 142 18.89 -6.69 2.10
C ILE A 142 17.63 -5.96 1.63
N LEU A 143 16.62 -5.85 2.51
CA LEU A 143 15.35 -5.23 2.17
C LEU A 143 15.49 -3.73 1.91
N THR A 144 16.35 -3.04 2.66
CA THR A 144 16.70 -1.62 2.42
C THR A 144 17.31 -1.45 1.03
N THR A 145 18.29 -2.28 0.68
CA THR A 145 18.95 -2.25 -0.65
C THR A 145 17.96 -2.49 -1.78
N LEU A 146 17.08 -3.48 -1.60
CA LEU A 146 16.02 -3.81 -2.55
C LEU A 146 15.05 -2.64 -2.73
N PHE A 147 14.56 -2.04 -1.63
CA PHE A 147 13.65 -0.89 -1.69
C PHE A 147 14.32 0.34 -2.31
N THR A 148 15.56 0.67 -1.95
CA THR A 148 16.29 1.79 -2.57
C THR A 148 16.47 1.58 -4.07
N SER A 149 16.80 0.36 -4.49
CA SER A 149 16.92 0.00 -5.92
C SER A 149 15.61 0.14 -6.67
N ILE A 150 14.49 -0.30 -6.07
CA ILE A 150 13.16 -0.14 -6.65
C ILE A 150 12.77 1.34 -6.76
N PHE A 151 13.03 2.14 -5.73
CA PHE A 151 12.60 3.54 -5.70
C PHE A 151 13.37 4.44 -6.67
N LEU A 152 14.66 4.17 -6.88
CA LEU A 152 15.51 5.00 -7.74
C LEU A 152 15.64 4.47 -9.17
N VAL A 153 15.82 3.16 -9.36
CA VAL A 153 16.24 2.58 -10.65
C VAL A 153 15.11 1.79 -11.30
N PHE A 154 14.49 0.86 -10.58
CA PHE A 154 13.59 -0.14 -11.16
C PHE A 154 12.09 0.16 -10.99
N ARG A 155 11.73 1.41 -10.66
CA ARG A 155 10.36 1.79 -10.30
C ARG A 155 9.32 1.39 -11.36
N GLY A 156 9.55 1.80 -12.61
CA GLY A 156 8.63 1.52 -13.71
C GLY A 156 8.45 0.03 -13.97
N TRP A 157 9.54 -0.73 -13.91
CA TRP A 157 9.56 -2.18 -14.10
C TRP A 157 8.83 -2.89 -12.95
N TYR A 158 9.11 -2.50 -11.70
CA TYR A 158 8.43 -3.04 -10.52
C TYR A 158 6.92 -2.82 -10.57
N CYS A 159 6.47 -1.58 -10.78
CA CYS A 159 5.05 -1.23 -10.73
C CYS A 159 4.23 -1.82 -11.89
N SER A 160 4.87 -2.11 -13.04
CA SER A 160 4.18 -2.59 -14.24
C SER A 160 4.31 -4.10 -14.44
N ILE A 161 5.33 -4.74 -13.84
CA ILE A 161 5.63 -6.16 -14.10
C ILE A 161 5.78 -6.96 -12.82
N LEU A 162 6.39 -6.46 -11.74
CA LEU A 162 6.66 -7.31 -10.57
C LEU A 162 5.57 -7.19 -9.48
N CYS A 163 4.90 -6.04 -9.39
CA CYS A 163 3.97 -5.76 -8.30
C CYS A 163 2.74 -6.68 -8.35
N PRO A 164 2.47 -7.49 -7.31
CA PRO A 164 1.34 -8.43 -7.31
C PRO A 164 -0.01 -7.70 -7.38
N TYR A 165 -0.07 -6.48 -6.82
CA TYR A 165 -1.26 -5.64 -6.91
C TYR A 165 -1.58 -5.23 -8.36
N PHE A 166 -0.56 -4.96 -9.19
CA PHE A 166 -0.74 -4.67 -10.61
C PHE A 166 -1.30 -5.88 -11.37
N PHE A 167 -0.79 -7.08 -11.11
CA PHE A 167 -1.26 -8.31 -11.75
C PHE A 167 -2.73 -8.60 -11.44
N VAL A 168 -3.12 -8.51 -10.17
CA VAL A 168 -4.53 -8.70 -9.78
C VAL A 168 -5.41 -7.64 -10.43
N SER A 169 -4.94 -6.39 -10.51
CA SER A 169 -5.62 -5.34 -11.27
C SER A 169 -5.78 -5.71 -12.75
N ALA A 170 -4.78 -6.30 -13.40
CA ALA A 170 -4.80 -6.68 -14.82
C ALA A 170 -5.78 -7.80 -15.15
N ILE A 171 -6.03 -8.71 -14.21
CA ILE A 171 -6.95 -9.85 -14.38
C ILE A 171 -8.40 -9.41 -14.16
N LEU A 172 -8.64 -8.47 -13.24
CA LEU A 172 -9.98 -8.03 -12.87
C LEU A 172 -10.51 -6.90 -13.79
N PRO A 173 -11.83 -6.81 -14.03
CA PRO A 173 -12.41 -5.74 -14.85
C PRO A 173 -12.26 -4.37 -14.17
N GLN A 174 -11.49 -3.47 -14.80
CA GLN A 174 -11.15 -2.15 -14.24
C GLN A 174 -11.82 -0.96 -14.96
N LYS A 175 -12.37 -1.16 -16.16
CA LYS A 175 -12.87 -0.05 -17.01
C LYS A 175 -13.89 0.84 -16.30
N ASP A 176 -14.84 0.22 -15.60
CA ASP A 176 -15.90 0.94 -14.89
C ASP A 176 -15.45 1.55 -13.56
N LYS A 177 -14.23 1.24 -13.14
CA LYS A 177 -13.67 1.70 -11.86
C LYS A 177 -12.79 2.94 -12.02
N GLN A 178 -12.34 3.29 -13.23
CA GLN A 178 -11.57 4.52 -13.47
C GLN A 178 -12.41 5.76 -13.14
N THR A 179 -11.95 6.54 -12.17
CA THR A 179 -12.71 7.69 -11.65
C THR A 179 -12.68 8.91 -12.57
N PHE A 180 -11.58 9.12 -13.30
CA PHE A 180 -11.37 10.33 -14.12
C PHE A 180 -11.44 9.99 -15.60
N GLU A 181 -12.24 10.74 -16.35
CA GLU A 181 -12.46 10.56 -17.78
C GLU A 181 -12.43 11.90 -18.51
N PHE A 182 -12.04 11.86 -19.78
CA PHE A 182 -12.00 13.01 -20.66
C PHE A 182 -13.35 13.11 -21.40
N PHE A 183 -14.15 14.14 -21.09
CA PHE A 183 -15.54 14.22 -21.58
C PHE A 183 -15.68 14.94 -22.92
N ASP A 184 -14.89 15.98 -23.15
CA ASP A 184 -15.05 16.85 -24.33
C ASP A 184 -13.72 17.04 -25.05
N LYS A 185 -13.40 16.05 -25.90
CA LYS A 185 -12.17 16.03 -26.73
C LYS A 185 -12.10 17.19 -27.71
N GLU A 186 -13.24 17.66 -28.21
CA GLU A 186 -13.30 18.71 -29.23
C GLU A 186 -12.90 20.08 -28.68
N SER A 187 -13.25 20.36 -27.42
CA SER A 187 -12.79 21.58 -26.74
C SER A 187 -11.31 21.54 -26.30
N CYS A 188 -10.58 20.44 -26.52
CA CYS A 188 -9.19 20.31 -26.09
C CYS A 188 -8.24 21.14 -26.95
N ILE A 189 -7.44 22.01 -26.33
CA ILE A 189 -6.44 22.84 -27.02
C ILE A 189 -5.02 22.21 -27.06
N ASP A 190 -4.91 20.90 -26.83
CA ASP A 190 -3.65 20.13 -26.88
C ASP A 190 -2.43 20.68 -26.12
N CYS A 191 -2.66 21.38 -25.00
CA CYS A 191 -1.58 21.95 -24.18
C CYS A 191 -0.67 20.91 -23.46
N ASN A 192 -1.04 19.63 -23.47
CA ASN A 192 -0.35 18.50 -22.84
C ASN A 192 -0.05 18.65 -21.32
N LYS A 193 -0.75 19.54 -20.62
CA LYS A 193 -0.56 19.75 -19.17
C LYS A 193 -1.06 18.56 -18.34
N CYS A 194 -2.13 17.90 -18.75
CA CYS A 194 -2.67 16.71 -18.08
C CYS A 194 -1.73 15.49 -18.18
N VAL A 195 -1.03 15.33 -19.31
CA VAL A 195 -0.02 14.27 -19.52
C VAL A 195 1.22 14.56 -18.67
N LYS A 196 1.73 15.79 -18.70
CA LYS A 196 2.94 16.19 -17.95
C LYS A 196 2.79 16.16 -16.42
N VAL A 197 1.56 16.29 -15.90
CA VAL A 197 1.31 16.23 -14.45
C VAL A 197 1.05 14.81 -13.96
N CYS A 198 0.86 13.84 -14.87
CA CYS A 198 0.60 12.47 -14.50
C CYS A 198 1.84 11.87 -13.81
N PRO A 199 1.70 11.20 -12.66
CA PRO A 199 2.82 10.53 -11.99
C PRO A 199 3.20 9.21 -12.66
N ILE A 200 2.40 8.76 -13.64
CA ILE A 200 2.66 7.56 -14.42
C ILE A 200 3.28 8.00 -15.74
N ASP A 201 4.50 7.54 -15.98
CA ASP A 201 5.23 7.82 -17.20
C ASP A 201 4.46 7.29 -18.42
N GLU A 202 4.41 8.09 -19.48
CA GLU A 202 3.80 7.74 -20.77
C GLU A 202 2.28 7.47 -20.75
N LEU A 203 1.58 7.79 -19.66
CA LEU A 203 0.12 7.70 -19.62
C LEU A 203 -0.49 8.96 -20.24
N ASP A 204 -1.17 8.80 -21.38
CA ASP A 204 -2.00 9.84 -21.98
C ASP A 204 -3.49 9.59 -21.72
N ILE A 205 -4.08 10.40 -20.83
CA ILE A 205 -5.50 10.33 -20.50
C ILE A 205 -6.43 10.66 -21.70
N LYS A 206 -5.91 11.34 -22.73
CA LYS A 206 -6.67 11.64 -23.97
C LYS A 206 -6.95 10.38 -24.79
N ALA A 207 -6.10 9.35 -24.66
CA ALA A 207 -6.26 8.07 -25.35
C ALA A 207 -7.43 7.23 -24.81
N GLY A 208 -7.94 7.55 -23.60
CA GLY A 208 -9.10 6.90 -22.99
C GLY A 208 -8.74 6.16 -21.70
N PHE A 209 -9.40 5.02 -21.47
CA PHE A 209 -9.14 4.18 -20.30
C PHE A 209 -7.73 3.57 -20.39
N ASP A 210 -6.92 3.79 -19.35
CA ASP A 210 -5.63 3.12 -19.18
C ASP A 210 -5.60 2.48 -17.81
N ILE A 211 -5.35 1.17 -17.78
CA ILE A 211 -5.30 0.41 -16.55
C ILE A 211 -4.26 0.96 -15.57
N ARG A 212 -3.21 1.63 -16.05
CA ARG A 212 -2.15 2.21 -15.24
C ARG A 212 -2.58 3.43 -14.42
N CYS A 213 -3.77 3.99 -14.67
CA CYS A 213 -4.28 5.15 -13.96
C CYS A 213 -4.40 4.88 -12.45
N VAL A 214 -3.68 5.66 -11.63
CA VAL A 214 -3.70 5.59 -10.16
C VAL A 214 -4.77 6.48 -9.51
N GLN A 215 -5.69 7.03 -10.31
CA GLN A 215 -6.86 7.77 -9.84
C GLN A 215 -6.56 8.96 -8.91
N CYS A 216 -5.40 9.61 -9.09
CA CYS A 216 -4.98 10.74 -8.26
C CYS A 216 -5.69 12.07 -8.59
N GLY A 217 -6.28 12.18 -9.79
CA GLY A 217 -7.01 13.38 -10.23
C GLY A 217 -6.13 14.62 -10.49
N LEU A 218 -4.81 14.48 -10.60
CA LEU A 218 -3.92 15.59 -10.94
C LEU A 218 -4.20 16.18 -12.33
N CYS A 219 -4.63 15.33 -13.27
CA CYS A 219 -5.00 15.69 -14.63
C CYS A 219 -6.19 16.67 -14.70
N GLU A 220 -7.24 16.44 -13.90
CA GLU A 220 -8.39 17.35 -13.76
C GLU A 220 -7.94 18.73 -13.29
N VAL A 221 -7.15 18.80 -12.22
CA VAL A 221 -6.67 20.08 -11.66
C VAL A 221 -5.77 20.83 -12.63
N ALA A 222 -4.93 20.12 -13.38
CA ALA A 222 -4.09 20.74 -14.39
C ALA A 222 -4.90 21.26 -15.58
N CYS A 223 -5.93 20.50 -16.00
CA CYS A 223 -6.85 20.92 -17.05
C CYS A 223 -7.66 22.15 -16.63
N GLU A 224 -8.22 22.14 -15.42
CA GLU A 224 -8.94 23.27 -14.82
C GLU A 224 -8.11 24.56 -14.87
N LYS A 225 -6.86 24.52 -14.41
CA LYS A 225 -5.96 25.70 -14.44
C LYS A 225 -5.74 26.28 -15.84
N VAL A 226 -5.79 25.45 -16.88
CA VAL A 226 -5.66 25.89 -18.27
C VAL A 226 -6.98 26.47 -18.77
N MET A 227 -8.08 25.74 -18.56
CA MET A 227 -9.41 26.11 -19.05
C MET A 227 -9.99 27.35 -18.36
N LEU A 228 -9.59 27.62 -17.12
CA LEU A 228 -9.96 28.86 -16.40
C LEU A 228 -9.56 30.12 -17.18
N LYS A 229 -8.48 30.08 -17.98
CA LYS A 229 -8.09 31.23 -18.84
C LYS A 229 -9.09 31.52 -19.96
N PHE A 230 -9.94 30.55 -20.26
CA PHE A 230 -10.99 30.62 -21.29
C PHE A 230 -12.38 30.68 -20.66
N ASN A 231 -12.49 30.95 -19.35
CA ASN A 231 -13.75 30.92 -18.60
C ASN A 231 -14.53 29.59 -18.74
N LYS A 232 -13.82 28.47 -18.92
CA LYS A 232 -14.39 27.11 -19.00
C LYS A 232 -13.94 26.26 -17.80
N SER A 233 -14.80 25.32 -17.40
CA SER A 233 -14.44 24.29 -16.41
C SER A 233 -13.48 23.25 -17.02
N SER A 234 -12.90 22.40 -16.16
CA SER A 234 -12.05 21.29 -16.61
C SER A 234 -12.78 20.37 -17.60
N LEU A 235 -12.11 20.01 -18.70
CA LEU A 235 -12.59 19.02 -19.68
C LEU A 235 -12.46 17.57 -19.18
N ILE A 236 -11.63 17.39 -18.14
CA ILE A 236 -11.46 16.13 -17.42
C ILE A 236 -12.24 16.25 -16.12
N LYS A 237 -13.20 15.37 -15.88
CA LYS A 237 -13.99 15.37 -14.65
C LYS A 237 -14.06 13.97 -14.06
N LYS A 238 -14.58 13.87 -12.84
CA LYS A 238 -14.98 12.58 -12.30
C LYS A 238 -16.16 12.03 -13.11
N LYS A 239 -16.11 10.74 -13.46
CA LYS A 239 -17.18 10.03 -14.16
C LYS A 239 -18.51 10.04 -13.41
N PHE A 240 -18.45 10.15 -12.07
CA PHE A 240 -19.63 10.18 -11.21
C PHE A 240 -19.50 11.33 -10.21
N GLU A 241 -20.43 12.28 -10.29
CA GLU A 241 -20.45 13.54 -9.53
C GLU A 241 -20.73 13.30 -8.03
N ASP A 242 -21.61 12.34 -7.70
CA ASP A 242 -21.99 11.94 -6.33
C ASP A 242 -21.08 10.91 -5.66
N ARG A 243 -20.01 10.47 -6.33
CA ARG A 243 -19.06 9.52 -5.73
C ARG A 243 -17.94 10.27 -5.02
N ASN A 244 -18.01 10.30 -3.68
CA ASN A 244 -16.85 10.59 -2.83
C ASN A 244 -15.64 9.78 -3.31
N ILE A 245 -14.41 10.27 -3.11
CA ILE A 245 -13.17 9.54 -3.48
C ILE A 245 -13.19 8.09 -2.95
N PHE A 246 -13.81 7.87 -1.78
CA PHE A 246 -14.04 6.57 -1.14
C PHE A 246 -15.20 5.75 -1.71
N ARG A 247 -15.87 6.17 -2.78
CA ARG A 247 -17.00 5.47 -3.41
C ARG A 247 -16.81 5.24 -4.90
N SER A 248 -15.57 5.16 -5.41
CA SER A 248 -15.23 4.59 -6.74
C SER A 248 -15.52 3.07 -6.86
N PHE A 249 -16.61 2.62 -6.24
CA PHE A 249 -17.06 1.25 -6.07
C PHE A 249 -18.24 1.00 -7.01
N SER A 250 -18.15 0.03 -7.92
CA SER A 250 -19.40 -0.53 -8.47
C SER A 250 -20.13 -1.24 -7.31
N LYS A 251 -21.47 -1.20 -7.27
CA LYS A 251 -22.24 -1.90 -6.22
C LYS A 251 -21.79 -3.36 -6.09
N ASN A 252 -21.52 -4.01 -7.22
CA ASN A 252 -21.03 -5.38 -7.28
C ASN A 252 -19.60 -5.52 -6.72
N GLY A 253 -18.69 -4.58 -7.02
CA GLY A 253 -17.32 -4.60 -6.50
C GLY A 253 -17.24 -4.49 -4.96
N TYR A 254 -18.16 -3.74 -4.33
CA TYR A 254 -18.26 -3.69 -2.87
C TYR A 254 -18.70 -5.03 -2.28
N ILE A 255 -19.71 -5.65 -2.89
CA ILE A 255 -20.22 -6.96 -2.46
C ILE A 255 -19.12 -8.01 -2.58
N PHE A 256 -18.46 -8.12 -3.74
CA PHE A 256 -17.35 -9.05 -3.92
C PHE A 256 -16.18 -8.78 -2.97
N GLY A 257 -15.85 -7.52 -2.75
CA GLY A 257 -14.83 -7.12 -1.78
C GLY A 257 -15.15 -7.59 -0.36
N ILE A 258 -16.38 -7.31 0.12
CA ILE A 258 -16.84 -7.78 1.44
C ILE A 258 -16.81 -9.29 1.52
N VAL A 259 -17.31 -9.99 0.51
CA VAL A 259 -17.33 -11.46 0.48
C VAL A 259 -15.91 -12.01 0.61
N VAL A 260 -14.94 -11.47 -0.13
CA VAL A 260 -13.53 -11.86 -0.01
C VAL A 260 -12.98 -11.58 1.38
N PHE A 261 -13.26 -10.41 1.96
CA PHE A 261 -12.84 -10.08 3.33
C PHE A 261 -13.46 -10.99 4.39
N LEU A 262 -14.75 -11.33 4.26
CA LEU A 262 -15.44 -12.25 5.16
C LEU A 262 -14.89 -13.67 5.03
N LEU A 263 -14.63 -14.14 3.80
CA LEU A 263 -13.99 -15.43 3.55
C LEU A 263 -12.58 -15.48 4.14
N MET A 264 -11.80 -14.40 4.02
CA MET A 264 -10.47 -14.30 4.63
C MET A 264 -10.56 -14.37 6.15
N ILE A 265 -11.47 -13.63 6.79
CA ILE A 265 -11.68 -13.67 8.24
C ILE A 265 -12.14 -15.07 8.66
N PHE A 266 -13.05 -15.70 7.92
CA PHE A 266 -13.53 -17.05 8.18
C PHE A 266 -12.41 -18.08 8.08
N MET A 267 -11.53 -17.98 7.08
CA MET A 267 -10.37 -18.86 6.93
C MET A 267 -9.37 -18.68 8.07
N VAL A 268 -9.06 -17.44 8.45
CA VAL A 268 -8.18 -17.16 9.60
C VAL A 268 -8.81 -17.70 10.89
N TYR A 269 -10.11 -17.48 11.10
CA TYR A 269 -10.84 -18.03 12.23
C TYR A 269 -10.76 -19.56 12.25
N TYR A 270 -11.00 -20.24 11.13
CA TYR A 270 -10.93 -21.70 11.05
C TYR A 270 -9.52 -22.23 11.32
N ILE A 271 -8.48 -21.55 10.81
CA ILE A 271 -7.08 -21.90 11.10
C ILE A 271 -6.80 -21.76 12.61
N LEU A 272 -7.31 -20.71 13.25
CA LEU A 272 -7.16 -20.46 14.69
C LEU A 272 -8.09 -21.32 15.58
N ASP A 273 -9.20 -21.81 15.06
CA ASP A 273 -10.14 -22.70 15.77
C ASP A 273 -9.69 -24.16 15.67
N SER A 274 -9.03 -24.53 14.57
CA SER A 274 -8.38 -25.85 14.43
C SER A 274 -7.27 -26.10 15.46
N SER A 275 -6.69 -25.05 16.06
CA SER A 275 -5.77 -25.16 17.20
C SER A 275 -6.49 -25.29 18.55
N PHE A 276 -7.83 -25.20 18.60
CA PHE A 276 -8.60 -25.48 19.82
C PHE A 276 -8.84 -26.98 20.04
N LEU A 277 -8.54 -27.83 19.04
CA LEU A 277 -8.79 -29.27 19.10
C LEU A 277 -7.55 -30.14 19.33
N ASP A 278 -6.33 -29.59 19.29
CA ASP A 278 -5.10 -30.31 19.65
C ASP A 278 -4.11 -29.35 20.36
N ASN A 279 -3.70 -29.72 21.58
CA ASN A 279 -2.78 -29.05 22.53
C ASN A 279 -3.48 -28.08 23.50
N CYS A 280 -3.99 -28.53 24.65
CA CYS A 280 -3.23 -29.04 25.80
C CYS A 280 -2.00 -28.19 26.15
N TYR A 281 -2.16 -27.44 27.26
CA TYR A 281 -1.14 -26.88 28.17
C TYR A 281 -0.54 -25.48 27.91
N PHE A 282 -0.91 -24.59 28.83
CA PHE A 282 0.00 -23.69 29.53
C PHE A 282 1.20 -24.45 30.18
N THR A 283 2.08 -25.10 29.41
CA THR A 283 3.18 -25.94 29.96
C THR A 283 4.46 -25.19 30.26
N ASN A 284 4.57 -23.88 29.96
CA ASN A 284 5.71 -23.11 30.46
C ASN A 284 5.41 -21.62 30.62
N LYS A 285 4.90 -21.27 31.80
CA LYS A 285 4.89 -19.87 32.29
C LYS A 285 6.31 -19.31 32.52
N GLU A 286 7.34 -20.15 32.57
CA GLU A 286 8.72 -19.73 32.88
C GLU A 286 9.53 -19.25 31.66
N LEU A 287 9.06 -19.47 30.43
CA LEU A 287 9.67 -18.88 29.23
C LEU A 287 9.32 -17.39 29.04
N TYR A 288 8.56 -16.81 29.96
CA TYR A 288 8.07 -15.43 29.93
C TYR A 288 8.66 -14.57 31.07
N LYS A 289 9.97 -14.71 31.31
CA LYS A 289 10.78 -13.73 32.04
C LYS A 289 11.73 -13.04 31.09
#